data_AF-A0A1K1PD31-F1
#
_entry.id   AF-A0A1K1PD31-F1
#
_cell.length_a   1.000
_cell.length_b   1.000
_cell.length_c   1.000
_cell.angle_alpha   90.00
_cell.angle_beta   90.00
_cell.angle_gamma   90.00
#
_symmetry.space_group_name_H-M   'P 1'
#
loop_
_entity.id
_entity.type
_entity.pdbx_description
1 polymer ?
#
loop_
_entity_poly.entity_id
_entity_poly.type
_entity_poly.pdbx_seq_one_letter_code
_entity_poly.pdbx_strand_id
1 'polypeptide(L)'
;MDTNEKIKRLQLRAKDISLPRQERSEAQEELQWVRFRKDRRPVVSYRKYVFSEFLLNASTTMTFGFMFIRDMIGKKHSDWNLLGIMYVILVVLSLAAICYYSHIKAKFKTEPPDELSKLTMAKSANSAAAALFIFLILLIVAVFMFSRVKTITLNGSNCLYLLVTLEFFHATLTKHFYLACDREDEAAEEDE
;
A
#
# COMPACT_ATOMS: atom_id res chain seq x y z
N MET A 1 27.31 21.50 17.06
CA MET A 1 26.19 22.11 16.31
C MET A 1 24.90 21.48 16.83
N ASP A 2 23.93 22.28 17.28
CA ASP A 2 22.67 21.77 17.84
C ASP A 2 21.92 20.93 16.78
N THR A 3 21.41 19.75 17.17
CA THR A 3 20.63 18.87 16.29
C THR A 3 19.45 19.61 15.65
N ASN A 4 18.83 20.56 16.35
CA ASN A 4 17.75 21.37 15.79
C ASN A 4 18.24 22.34 14.71
N GLU A 5 19.42 22.91 14.89
CA GLU A 5 20.05 23.78 13.91
C GLU A 5 20.45 22.98 12.66
N LYS A 6 20.96 21.76 12.85
CA LYS A 6 21.26 20.83 11.74
C LYS A 6 20.00 20.48 10.95
N ILE A 7 18.89 20.18 11.62
CA ILE A 7 17.59 19.94 10.98
C ILE A 7 17.14 21.14 10.16
N LYS A 8 17.22 22.36 10.72
CA LYS A 8 16.82 23.58 10.00
C LYS A 8 17.67 23.81 8.74
N ARG A 9 19.00 23.65 8.84
CA ARG A 9 19.89 23.81 7.67
C ARG A 9 19.58 22.77 6.58
N LEU A 10 19.41 21.50 6.94
CA LEU A 10 19.06 20.45 5.98
C LEU A 10 17.68 20.67 5.34
N GLN A 11 16.70 21.17 6.11
CA GLN A 11 15.39 21.54 5.57
C GLN A 11 15.46 22.66 4.54
N LEU A 12 16.29 23.67 4.78
CA LEU A 12 16.51 24.76 3.83
C LEU A 12 17.21 24.25 2.57
N ARG A 13 18.28 23.45 2.73
CA ARG A 13 19.04 22.87 1.61
C ARG A 13 18.18 21.95 0.74
N ALA A 14 17.34 21.11 1.35
CA ALA A 14 16.43 20.23 0.61
C ALA A 14 15.37 21.00 -0.21
N LYS A 15 15.01 22.21 0.21
CA LYS A 15 14.02 23.07 -0.47
C LYS A 15 14.64 24.08 -1.44
N ASP A 16 15.95 24.21 -1.45
CA ASP A 16 16.64 25.21 -2.25
C ASP A 16 16.65 24.81 -3.73
N ILE A 17 15.82 25.49 -4.53
CA ILE A 17 15.65 25.22 -5.96
C ILE A 17 16.93 25.52 -6.75
N SER A 18 17.82 26.38 -6.22
CA SER A 18 19.09 26.70 -6.85
C SER A 18 20.07 25.53 -6.85
N LEU A 19 19.87 24.56 -5.95
CA LEU A 19 20.70 23.37 -5.87
C LEU A 19 20.29 22.29 -6.89
N PRO A 20 21.28 21.52 -7.39
CA PRO A 20 21.02 20.32 -8.17
C PRO A 20 20.02 19.39 -7.47
N ARG A 21 19.21 18.68 -8.25
CA ARG A 21 18.20 17.75 -7.72
C ARG A 21 18.82 16.68 -6.83
N GLN A 22 20.03 16.22 -7.17
CA GLN A 22 20.77 15.22 -6.42
C GLN A 22 21.15 15.72 -5.01
N GLU A 23 21.74 16.91 -4.91
CA GLU A 23 22.08 17.51 -3.61
C GLU A 23 20.84 17.76 -2.73
N ARG A 24 19.71 18.13 -3.33
CA ARG A 24 18.44 18.24 -2.61
C ARG A 24 17.96 16.89 -2.08
N SER A 25 18.12 15.82 -2.86
CA SER A 25 17.77 14.46 -2.46
C SER A 25 18.64 14.00 -1.29
N GLU A 26 19.95 14.18 -1.37
CA GLU A 26 20.90 13.84 -0.31
C GLU A 26 20.59 14.62 0.99
N ALA A 27 20.29 15.91 0.90
CA ALA A 27 19.89 16.72 2.04
C ALA A 27 18.56 16.22 2.67
N GLN A 28 17.63 15.74 1.86
CA GLN A 28 16.36 15.18 2.31
C GLN A 28 16.55 13.81 3.00
N GLU A 29 17.44 12.98 2.51
CA GLU A 29 17.80 11.70 3.12
C GLU A 29 18.51 11.89 4.46
N GLU A 30 19.50 12.78 4.51
CA GLU A 30 20.19 13.12 5.74
C GLU A 30 19.21 13.69 6.78
N LEU A 31 18.26 14.51 6.35
CA LEU A 31 17.20 15.04 7.21
C LEU A 31 16.35 13.93 7.84
N GLN A 32 15.99 12.90 7.07
CA GLN A 32 15.22 11.76 7.58
C GLN A 32 16.01 10.99 8.64
N TRP A 33 17.29 10.71 8.38
CA TRP A 33 18.17 10.03 9.34
C TRP A 33 18.38 10.83 10.62
N VAL A 34 18.58 12.15 10.52
CA VAL A 34 18.74 13.01 11.70
C VAL A 34 17.47 13.02 12.55
N ARG A 35 16.28 13.09 11.92
CA ARG A 35 15.00 13.00 12.64
C ARG A 35 14.80 11.63 13.28
N PHE A 36 15.13 10.56 12.56
CA PHE A 36 15.05 9.19 13.05
C PHE A 36 15.95 8.96 14.28
N ARG A 37 17.19 9.45 14.26
CA ARG A 37 18.12 9.34 15.40
C ARG A 37 17.66 10.17 16.60
N LYS A 38 17.01 11.31 16.38
CA LYS A 38 16.47 12.17 17.45
C LYS A 38 15.24 11.57 18.14
N ASP A 39 14.41 10.83 17.40
CA ASP A 39 13.22 10.19 17.94
C ASP A 39 13.58 9.08 18.94
N ARG A 40 12.98 9.11 20.14
CA ARG A 40 13.26 8.15 21.23
C ARG A 40 12.43 6.87 21.16
N ARG A 41 11.45 6.80 20.26
CA ARG A 41 10.59 5.63 20.10
C ARG A 41 11.39 4.38 19.68
N PRO A 42 10.94 3.17 20.04
CA PRO A 42 11.53 1.93 19.55
C PRO A 42 11.48 1.86 18.02
N VAL A 43 12.47 1.20 17.44
CA VAL A 43 12.61 1.06 15.98
C VAL A 43 11.74 -0.09 15.48
N VAL A 44 11.07 0.12 14.35
CA VAL A 44 10.54 -0.95 13.51
C VAL A 44 11.29 -0.93 12.17
N SER A 45 11.71 -2.11 11.70
CA SER A 45 12.36 -2.23 10.39
C SER A 45 11.42 -1.80 9.28
N TYR A 46 11.99 -1.25 8.20
CA TYR A 46 11.22 -0.80 7.05
C TYR A 46 10.34 -1.92 6.47
N ARG A 47 10.86 -3.15 6.37
CA ARG A 47 10.11 -4.34 5.93
C ARG A 47 8.90 -4.67 6.80
N LYS A 48 9.03 -4.63 8.14
CA LYS A 48 7.90 -4.86 9.07
C LYS A 48 6.85 -3.76 8.95
N TYR A 49 7.28 -2.53 8.72
CA TYR A 49 6.38 -1.41 8.43
C TYR A 49 5.64 -1.63 7.11
N VAL A 50 6.33 -2.03 6.03
CA VAL A 50 5.72 -2.35 4.74
C VAL A 50 4.73 -3.51 4.86
N PHE A 51 5.02 -4.53 5.66
CA PHE A 51 4.07 -5.60 5.96
C PHE A 51 2.80 -5.09 6.64
N SER A 52 2.91 -4.15 7.58
CA SER A 52 1.73 -3.53 8.19
C SER A 52 0.89 -2.72 7.20
N GLU A 53 1.55 -2.04 6.24
CA GLU A 53 0.86 -1.35 5.14
C GLU A 53 0.20 -2.35 4.18
N PHE A 54 0.86 -3.48 3.89
CA PHE A 54 0.28 -4.55 3.08
C PHE A 54 -1.02 -5.07 3.71
N LEU A 55 -1.04 -5.38 5.01
CA LEU A 55 -2.24 -5.86 5.70
C LEU A 55 -3.39 -4.85 5.65
N LEU A 56 -3.08 -3.57 5.87
CA LEU A 56 -4.07 -2.49 5.79
C LEU A 56 -4.64 -2.37 4.37
N ASN A 57 -3.78 -2.35 3.36
CA ASN A 57 -4.22 -2.21 1.97
C ASN A 57 -5.01 -3.45 1.52
N ALA A 58 -4.54 -4.65 1.85
CA ALA A 58 -5.21 -5.91 1.49
C ALA A 58 -6.61 -6.02 2.10
N SER A 59 -6.75 -5.73 3.40
CA SER A 59 -8.07 -5.74 4.06
C SER A 59 -9.02 -4.70 3.48
N THR A 60 -8.51 -3.51 3.16
CA THR A 60 -9.27 -2.46 2.48
C THR A 60 -9.72 -2.89 1.09
N THR A 61 -8.80 -3.42 0.26
CA THR A 61 -9.10 -3.98 -1.06
C THR A 61 -10.17 -5.06 -1.00
N MET A 62 -10.06 -6.00 -0.06
CA MET A 62 -11.05 -7.08 0.08
C MET A 62 -12.43 -6.52 0.47
N THR A 63 -12.48 -5.56 1.37
CA THR A 63 -13.75 -4.96 1.83
C THR A 63 -14.44 -4.20 0.70
N PHE A 64 -13.74 -3.31 0.02
CA PHE A 64 -14.30 -2.54 -1.09
C PHE A 64 -14.56 -3.40 -2.34
N GLY A 65 -13.72 -4.39 -2.61
CA GLY A 65 -13.91 -5.35 -3.69
C GLY A 65 -15.14 -6.22 -3.47
N PHE A 66 -15.38 -6.64 -2.22
CA PHE A 66 -16.60 -7.33 -1.84
C PHE A 66 -17.84 -6.45 -2.03
N MET A 67 -17.80 -5.18 -1.60
CA MET A 67 -18.90 -4.23 -1.82
C MET A 67 -19.19 -4.01 -3.30
N PHE A 68 -18.13 -3.87 -4.12
CA PHE A 68 -18.26 -3.77 -5.56
C PHE A 68 -18.98 -4.99 -6.16
N ILE A 69 -18.51 -6.21 -5.87
CA ILE A 69 -19.08 -7.45 -6.39
C ILE A 69 -20.55 -7.61 -5.93
N ARG A 70 -20.81 -7.35 -4.65
CA ARG A 70 -22.15 -7.46 -4.06
C ARG A 70 -23.14 -6.51 -4.74
N ASP A 71 -22.78 -5.24 -4.90
CA ASP A 71 -23.69 -4.26 -5.51
C ASP A 71 -23.75 -4.42 -7.04
N MET A 72 -22.76 -5.05 -7.67
CA MET A 72 -22.75 -5.38 -9.09
C MET A 72 -23.71 -6.53 -9.45
N ILE A 73 -23.78 -7.58 -8.62
CA ILE A 73 -24.63 -8.78 -8.82
C ILE A 73 -26.10 -8.53 -8.42
N GLY A 74 -26.35 -7.50 -7.61
CA GLY A 74 -27.70 -7.06 -7.24
C GLY A 74 -28.37 -7.92 -6.16
N LYS A 75 -29.50 -7.42 -5.63
CA LYS A 75 -30.11 -7.95 -4.39
C LYS A 75 -30.91 -9.25 -4.49
N LYS A 76 -30.85 -9.95 -5.63
CA LYS A 76 -31.80 -11.04 -5.96
C LYS A 76 -31.51 -12.39 -5.31
N HIS A 77 -30.38 -12.59 -4.64
CA HIS A 77 -30.04 -13.86 -4.00
C HIS A 77 -30.51 -13.90 -2.54
N SER A 78 -31.23 -14.95 -2.13
CA SER A 78 -31.79 -15.12 -0.78
C SER A 78 -30.75 -15.28 0.33
N ASP A 79 -29.47 -15.44 -0.01
CA ASP A 79 -28.38 -15.69 0.95
C ASP A 79 -27.76 -14.40 1.51
N TRP A 80 -28.60 -13.38 1.73
CA TRP A 80 -28.25 -12.11 2.36
C TRP A 80 -27.61 -12.27 3.74
N ASN A 81 -27.94 -13.34 4.45
CA ASN A 81 -27.34 -13.64 5.75
C ASN A 81 -25.86 -14.03 5.62
N LEU A 82 -25.49 -14.86 4.65
CA LEU A 82 -24.09 -15.28 4.46
C LEU A 82 -23.24 -14.11 3.96
N LEU A 83 -23.72 -13.38 2.96
CA LEU A 83 -23.03 -12.19 2.43
C LEU A 83 -22.94 -11.06 3.47
N GLY A 84 -23.97 -10.92 4.31
CA GLY A 84 -23.97 -9.99 5.45
C GLY A 84 -22.93 -10.34 6.50
N ILE A 85 -22.84 -11.63 6.89
CA ILE A 85 -21.82 -12.11 7.84
C ILE A 85 -20.42 -11.92 7.27
N MET A 86 -20.19 -12.29 6.01
CA MET A 86 -18.89 -12.08 5.34
C MET A 86 -18.49 -10.60 5.33
N TYR A 87 -19.43 -9.70 5.05
CA TYR A 87 -19.17 -8.26 5.10
C TYR A 87 -18.75 -7.79 6.49
N VAL A 88 -19.47 -8.23 7.54
CA VAL A 88 -19.12 -7.89 8.92
C VAL A 88 -17.71 -8.37 9.27
N ILE A 89 -17.35 -9.60 8.86
CA ILE A 89 -16.00 -10.14 9.06
C ILE A 89 -14.94 -9.26 8.37
N LEU A 90 -15.16 -8.88 7.10
CA LEU A 90 -14.23 -8.02 6.35
C LEU A 90 -14.05 -6.64 6.99
N VAL A 91 -15.14 -6.05 7.49
CA VAL A 91 -15.10 -4.78 8.22
C VAL A 91 -14.31 -4.90 9.51
N VAL A 92 -14.55 -5.97 10.30
CA VAL A 92 -13.80 -6.22 11.55
C VAL A 92 -12.32 -6.43 11.27
N LEU A 93 -11.95 -7.18 10.22
CA LEU A 93 -10.56 -7.37 9.81
C LEU A 93 -9.91 -6.04 9.38
N SER A 94 -10.63 -5.20 8.66
CA SER A 94 -10.14 -3.88 8.24
C SER A 94 -9.93 -2.95 9.44
N LEU A 95 -10.87 -2.94 10.39
CA LEU A 95 -10.71 -2.18 11.64
C LEU A 95 -9.52 -2.68 12.46
N ALA A 96 -9.33 -4.00 12.55
CA ALA A 96 -8.17 -4.58 13.22
C ALA A 96 -6.86 -4.18 12.53
N ALA A 97 -6.82 -4.17 11.19
CA ALA A 97 -5.66 -3.73 10.42
C ALA A 97 -5.38 -2.22 10.61
N ILE A 98 -6.41 -1.37 10.65
CA ILE A 98 -6.28 0.07 10.95
C ILE A 98 -5.72 0.28 12.35
N CYS A 99 -6.25 -0.43 13.35
CA CYS A 99 -5.77 -0.36 14.73
C CYS A 99 -4.31 -0.81 14.84
N TYR A 100 -3.96 -1.93 14.19
CA TYR A 100 -2.60 -2.45 14.16
C TYR A 100 -1.61 -1.47 13.50
N TYR A 101 -1.98 -0.93 12.33
CA TYR A 101 -1.16 0.05 11.62
C TYR A 101 -0.99 1.35 12.43
N SER A 102 -2.08 1.85 13.01
CA SER A 102 -2.06 3.04 13.86
C SER A 102 -1.20 2.82 15.09
N HIS A 103 -1.27 1.64 15.70
CA HIS A 103 -0.42 1.27 16.82
C HIS A 103 1.07 1.28 16.42
N ILE A 104 1.41 0.71 15.26
CA ILE A 104 2.79 0.72 14.75
C ILE A 104 3.28 2.16 14.56
N LYS A 105 2.49 3.00 13.87
CA LYS A 105 2.86 4.40 13.61
C LYS A 105 3.00 5.25 14.88
N ALA A 106 2.16 5.01 15.88
CA ALA A 106 2.19 5.76 17.12
C ALA A 106 3.38 5.34 17.99
N LYS A 107 3.54 4.02 18.19
CA LYS A 107 4.49 3.46 19.17
C LYS A 107 5.91 3.36 18.63
N PHE A 108 6.09 3.10 17.34
CA PHE A 108 7.40 2.86 16.75
C PHE A 108 7.79 3.97 15.78
N LYS A 109 9.11 4.17 15.65
CA LYS A 109 9.68 4.93 14.53
C LYS A 109 10.13 3.96 13.45
N THR A 110 9.78 4.26 12.21
CA THR A 110 10.17 3.45 11.05
C THR A 110 11.58 3.80 10.62
N GLU A 111 12.40 2.78 10.39
CA GLU A 111 13.70 2.93 9.76
C GLU A 111 13.56 3.57 8.36
N PRO A 112 14.33 4.62 8.03
CA PRO A 112 14.35 5.17 6.68
C PRO A 112 14.77 4.08 5.69
N PRO A 113 14.13 3.98 4.51
CA PRO A 113 14.50 2.98 3.52
C PRO A 113 15.92 3.24 3.00
N ASP A 114 16.70 2.18 2.92
CA ASP A 114 18.00 2.13 2.25
C ASP A 114 17.84 2.19 0.72
N GLU A 115 18.96 2.38 0.01
CA GLU A 115 18.94 2.52 -1.46
C GLU A 115 18.40 1.28 -2.17
N LEU A 116 18.75 0.08 -1.67
CA LEU A 116 18.25 -1.17 -2.23
C LEU A 116 16.73 -1.27 -2.04
N SER A 117 16.21 -1.02 -0.82
CA SER A 117 14.76 -0.99 -0.57
C SER A 117 14.00 0.02 -1.44
N LYS A 118 14.59 1.19 -1.72
CA LYS A 118 13.96 2.18 -2.63
C LYS A 118 13.88 1.63 -4.05
N LEU A 119 14.95 0.99 -4.51
CA LEU A 119 15.06 0.44 -5.87
C LEU A 119 14.15 -0.78 -6.06
N THR A 120 14.10 -1.70 -5.09
CA THR A 120 13.18 -2.84 -5.09
C THR A 120 11.73 -2.38 -4.99
N MET A 121 11.43 -1.36 -4.17
CA MET A 121 10.09 -0.77 -4.11
C MET A 121 9.68 -0.15 -5.46
N ALA A 122 10.58 0.54 -6.16
CA ALA A 122 10.29 1.08 -7.50
C ALA A 122 10.04 -0.02 -8.54
N LYS A 123 10.86 -1.08 -8.55
CA LYS A 123 10.64 -2.27 -9.41
C LYS A 123 9.29 -2.93 -9.09
N SER A 124 8.98 -3.11 -7.81
CA SER A 124 7.72 -3.70 -7.35
C SER A 124 6.49 -2.90 -7.77
N ALA A 125 6.60 -1.56 -7.82
CA ALA A 125 5.53 -0.69 -8.31
C ALA A 125 5.27 -0.87 -9.81
N ASN A 126 6.34 -1.02 -10.61
CA ASN A 126 6.20 -1.31 -12.05
C ASN A 126 5.55 -2.68 -12.30
N SER A 127 5.98 -3.71 -11.57
CA SER A 127 5.37 -5.05 -11.63
C SER A 127 3.89 -5.03 -11.19
N ALA A 128 3.59 -4.27 -10.13
CA ALA A 128 2.22 -4.07 -9.65
C ALA A 128 1.33 -3.38 -10.69
N ALA A 129 1.84 -2.35 -11.38
CA ALA A 129 1.12 -1.68 -12.46
C ALA A 129 0.82 -2.63 -13.62
N ALA A 130 1.79 -3.47 -14.02
CA ALA A 130 1.58 -4.46 -15.08
C ALA A 130 0.52 -5.51 -14.68
N ALA A 131 0.59 -6.03 -13.45
CA ALA A 131 -0.38 -6.97 -12.91
C ALA A 131 -1.79 -6.35 -12.80
N LEU A 132 -1.89 -5.09 -12.38
CA LEU A 132 -3.14 -4.34 -12.33
C LEU A 132 -3.75 -4.18 -13.73
N PHE A 133 -2.93 -3.91 -14.74
CA PHE A 133 -3.40 -3.78 -16.13
C PHE A 133 -3.97 -5.10 -16.66
N ILE A 134 -3.30 -6.22 -16.39
CA ILE A 134 -3.81 -7.56 -16.73
C ILE A 134 -5.15 -7.82 -16.01
N PHE A 135 -5.23 -7.50 -14.72
CA PHE A 135 -6.46 -7.64 -13.94
C PHE A 135 -7.61 -6.80 -14.52
N LEU A 136 -7.35 -5.56 -14.93
CA LEU A 136 -8.35 -4.69 -15.57
C LEU A 136 -8.88 -5.27 -16.88
N ILE A 137 -8.00 -5.82 -17.72
CA ILE A 137 -8.41 -6.50 -18.96
C ILE A 137 -9.33 -7.67 -18.65
N LEU A 138 -8.95 -8.53 -17.69
CA LEU A 138 -9.76 -9.68 -17.28
C LEU A 138 -11.11 -9.25 -16.72
N LEU A 139 -11.15 -8.18 -15.93
CA LEU A 139 -12.39 -7.62 -15.38
C LEU A 139 -13.32 -7.14 -16.50
N ILE A 140 -12.79 -6.44 -17.50
CA ILE A 140 -13.58 -5.99 -18.67
C ILE A 140 -14.15 -7.18 -19.43
N VAL A 141 -13.34 -8.22 -19.67
CA VAL A 141 -13.79 -9.46 -20.33
C VAL A 141 -14.90 -10.13 -19.52
N ALA A 142 -14.73 -10.25 -18.20
CA ALA A 142 -15.75 -10.83 -17.32
C ALA A 142 -17.06 -10.03 -17.36
N VAL A 143 -16.99 -8.70 -17.20
CA VAL A 143 -18.17 -7.82 -17.27
C VAL A 143 -18.86 -7.95 -18.63
N PHE A 144 -18.11 -8.03 -19.74
CA PHE A 144 -18.69 -8.22 -21.07
C PHE A 144 -19.40 -9.57 -21.20
N MET A 145 -18.80 -10.66 -20.72
CA MET A 145 -19.39 -12.00 -20.74
C MET A 145 -20.69 -12.08 -19.91
N PHE A 146 -20.69 -11.49 -18.71
CA PHE A 146 -21.83 -11.57 -17.78
C PHE A 146 -22.91 -10.52 -18.05
N SER A 147 -22.59 -9.39 -18.67
CA SER A 147 -23.59 -8.38 -19.08
C SER A 147 -24.57 -8.92 -20.13
N ARG A 148 -24.14 -9.87 -20.98
CA ARG A 148 -25.02 -10.58 -21.93
C ARG A 148 -26.15 -11.37 -21.25
N VAL A 149 -26.00 -11.69 -19.96
CA VAL A 149 -26.96 -12.49 -19.17
C VAL A 149 -27.88 -11.59 -18.31
N LYS A 150 -27.79 -10.24 -18.44
CA LYS A 150 -28.54 -9.24 -17.64
C LYS A 150 -28.33 -9.34 -16.12
N THR A 151 -27.23 -9.97 -15.68
CA THR A 151 -26.93 -10.19 -14.25
C THR A 151 -26.15 -9.04 -13.62
N ILE A 152 -25.56 -8.15 -14.43
CA ILE A 152 -24.66 -7.08 -13.97
C ILE A 152 -25.29 -5.70 -14.18
N THR A 153 -25.26 -4.86 -13.15
CA THR A 153 -25.57 -3.43 -13.24
C THR A 153 -24.38 -2.59 -12.79
N LEU A 154 -23.95 -1.65 -13.64
CA LEU A 154 -22.98 -0.61 -13.30
C LEU A 154 -23.74 0.65 -12.89
N ASN A 155 -23.51 1.12 -11.66
CA ASN A 155 -24.03 2.36 -11.13
C ASN A 155 -22.88 3.21 -10.54
N GLY A 156 -23.14 4.47 -10.21
CA GLY A 156 -22.11 5.38 -9.67
C GLY A 156 -21.42 4.86 -8.40
N SER A 157 -22.16 4.18 -7.52
CA SER A 157 -21.62 3.59 -6.27
C SER A 157 -20.67 2.42 -6.55
N ASN A 158 -21.00 1.54 -7.49
CA ASN A 158 -20.18 0.40 -7.88
C ASN A 158 -18.89 0.88 -8.54
N CYS A 159 -18.96 1.94 -9.37
CA CYS A 159 -17.77 2.55 -9.95
C CYS A 159 -16.84 3.15 -8.88
N LEU A 160 -17.39 3.74 -7.82
CA LEU A 160 -16.60 4.28 -6.71
C LEU A 160 -15.92 3.16 -5.91
N TYR A 161 -16.65 2.07 -5.59
CA TYR A 161 -16.05 0.91 -4.94
C TYR A 161 -14.97 0.26 -5.80
N LEU A 162 -15.17 0.18 -7.12
CA LEU A 162 -14.17 -0.31 -8.05
C LEU A 162 -12.91 0.57 -8.05
N LEU A 163 -13.06 1.90 -8.10
CA LEU A 163 -11.93 2.82 -8.07
C LEU A 163 -11.11 2.68 -6.79
N VAL A 164 -11.77 2.65 -5.63
CA VAL A 164 -11.12 2.44 -4.33
C VAL A 164 -10.44 1.06 -4.31
N THR A 165 -11.13 0.02 -4.79
CA THR A 165 -10.55 -1.34 -4.86
C THR A 165 -9.27 -1.34 -5.70
N LEU A 166 -9.26 -0.70 -6.87
CA LEU A 166 -8.10 -0.66 -7.76
C LEU A 166 -6.91 0.09 -7.15
N GLU A 167 -7.15 1.22 -6.49
CA GLU A 167 -6.09 2.01 -5.84
C GLU A 167 -5.42 1.20 -4.71
N PHE A 168 -6.24 0.65 -3.81
CA PHE A 168 -5.73 -0.17 -2.72
C PHE A 168 -5.18 -1.52 -3.21
N PHE A 169 -5.69 -2.07 -4.31
CA PHE A 169 -5.16 -3.30 -4.89
C PHE A 169 -3.79 -3.07 -5.52
N HIS A 170 -3.62 -1.96 -6.24
CA HIS A 170 -2.30 -1.54 -6.73
C HIS A 170 -1.32 -1.39 -5.57
N ALA A 171 -1.72 -0.69 -4.50
CA ALA A 171 -0.90 -0.57 -3.29
C ALA A 171 -0.58 -1.96 -2.70
N THR A 172 -1.57 -2.85 -2.57
CA THR A 172 -1.38 -4.22 -2.06
C THR A 172 -0.37 -5.00 -2.90
N LEU A 173 -0.50 -4.97 -4.23
CA LEU A 173 0.40 -5.64 -5.16
C LEU A 173 1.83 -5.09 -5.06
N THR A 174 1.99 -3.77 -4.99
CA THR A 174 3.32 -3.15 -4.82
C THR A 174 4.01 -3.69 -3.56
N LYS A 175 3.30 -3.68 -2.43
CA LYS A 175 3.89 -4.13 -1.16
C LYS A 175 4.08 -5.65 -1.13
N HIS A 176 3.19 -6.42 -1.78
CA HIS A 176 3.35 -7.86 -1.94
C HIS A 176 4.61 -8.21 -2.74
N PHE A 177 4.80 -7.58 -3.91
CA PHE A 177 5.98 -7.79 -4.74
C PHE A 177 7.25 -7.34 -4.04
N TYR A 178 7.23 -6.20 -3.33
CA TYR A 178 8.37 -5.81 -2.50
C TYR A 178 8.71 -6.89 -1.46
N LEU A 179 7.73 -7.35 -0.66
CA LEU A 179 7.95 -8.35 0.38
C LEU A 179 8.37 -9.72 -0.18
N ALA A 180 7.99 -10.04 -1.42
CA ALA A 180 8.32 -11.27 -2.12
C ALA A 180 9.71 -11.23 -2.76
N CYS A 181 10.08 -10.13 -3.43
CA CYS A 181 11.37 -9.96 -4.11
C CYS A 181 12.53 -9.80 -3.13
N ASP A 182 12.31 -9.19 -1.96
CA ASP A 182 13.33 -9.02 -0.92
C ASP A 182 13.82 -10.36 -0.31
N ARG A 183 13.15 -11.48 -0.61
CA ARG A 183 13.62 -12.82 -0.24
C ARG A 183 14.69 -13.38 -1.18
N GLU A 184 14.71 -12.95 -2.44
CA GLU A 184 15.69 -13.45 -3.42
C GLU A 184 17.05 -12.79 -3.21
N ASP A 185 17.08 -11.52 -2.82
CA ASP A 185 18.33 -10.79 -2.56
C ASP A 185 18.99 -11.22 -1.22
N GLU A 186 18.22 -11.49 -0.15
CA GLU A 186 18.75 -12.03 1.12
C GLU A 186 19.32 -13.45 0.97
N ALA A 187 18.73 -14.29 0.09
CA ALA A 187 19.20 -15.65 -0.15
C ALA A 187 20.48 -15.70 -1.02
N ALA A 188 20.71 -14.70 -1.87
CA ALA A 188 21.92 -14.60 -2.68
C ALA A 188 23.13 -14.11 -1.88
N GLU A 189 22.92 -13.31 -0.81
CA GLU A 189 24.00 -12.85 0.08
C GLU A 189 24.47 -13.92 1.10
N GLU A 190 23.68 -14.98 1.35
CA GLU A 190 24.09 -16.08 2.25
C GLU A 190 24.92 -17.18 1.53
N ASP A 191 24.99 -17.13 0.19
CA ASP A 191 25.70 -18.11 -0.65
C ASP A 191 27.09 -17.60 -1.15
N GLU A 192 27.54 -16.42 -0.71
CA GLU A 192 28.91 -15.89 -0.90
C GLU A 192 29.74 -15.90 0.40
#